data_AF-A0A2K3LQB2-F1
#
_entry.id   AF-A0A2K3LQB2-F1
#
_cell.length_a   1.000
_cell.length_b   1.000
_cell.length_c   1.000
_cell.angle_alpha   90.00
_cell.angle_beta   90.00
_cell.angle_gamma   90.00
#
_symmetry.space_group_name_H-M   'P 1'
#
loop_
_entity.id
_entity.type
_entity.pdbx_description
1 polymer ?
#
loop_
_entity_poly.entity_id
_entity_poly.type
_entity_poly.pdbx_seq_one_letter_code
_entity_poly.pdbx_strand_id
1 'polypeptide(L)'
;MDVEMENSTLSVTGESSIAASDVQDQNPISSVQPTLPQPTQPVISTVITPVVPPLAPIPTVPSSLVRPLAPLPIRPPVTRPPVPQNGEADSSDSDSDGDDADTRINKGTGEYEISEESKLARERQEKVVQDLMMKRRGAALAVPTNDMAVRARLRHLGEPITLFGEREMERRDRLRMIMAKLDADGQLEKLMKALEDEEAATSAPKDETEDDQEYPFYTEGSKSLLNARIDIAKYSLVRAAMRIQR
;
A
#
# COMPACT_ATOMS: atom_id res chain seq x y z
N MET A 1 35.43 -45.76 -12.19
CA MET A 1 36.21 -45.89 -10.94
C MET A 1 35.22 -46.49 -9.98
N ASP A 2 35.18 -47.80 -9.98
CA ASP A 2 34.19 -48.63 -9.32
C ASP A 2 34.97 -49.54 -8.39
N VAL A 3 34.71 -49.43 -7.09
CA VAL A 3 35.29 -50.23 -6.01
C VAL A 3 34.12 -50.47 -5.04
N GLU A 4 33.47 -51.63 -5.15
CA GLU A 4 33.54 -52.77 -4.21
C GLU A 4 33.04 -52.39 -2.80
N MET A 5 31.89 -52.87 -2.31
CA MET A 5 31.52 -54.24 -1.94
C MET A 5 32.11 -54.65 -0.59
N GLU A 6 31.29 -54.63 0.46
CA GLU A 6 31.50 -55.46 1.65
C GLU A 6 30.19 -55.70 2.42
N ASN A 7 29.62 -56.87 2.16
CA ASN A 7 28.77 -57.61 3.10
C ASN A 7 29.64 -58.07 4.28
N SER A 8 29.11 -58.01 5.51
CA SER A 8 29.60 -58.84 6.61
C SER A 8 28.44 -59.37 7.44
N THR A 9 28.37 -60.69 7.43
CA THR A 9 27.54 -61.65 8.15
C THR A 9 27.90 -61.77 9.63
N LEU A 10 27.00 -62.40 10.42
CA LEU A 10 27.18 -63.41 11.51
C LEU A 10 26.01 -63.24 12.51
N SER A 11 24.94 -64.06 12.56
CA SER A 11 24.77 -65.47 12.97
C SER A 11 25.09 -65.79 14.44
N VAL A 12 24.06 -66.12 15.25
CA VAL A 12 24.02 -67.07 16.42
C VAL A 12 22.52 -67.23 16.79
N THR A 13 21.79 -68.25 16.34
CA THR A 13 21.48 -69.57 16.97
C THR A 13 21.03 -69.56 18.44
N GLY A 14 19.85 -70.13 18.70
CA GLY A 14 19.34 -70.39 20.05
C GLY A 14 17.88 -70.82 20.07
N GLU A 15 17.64 -72.09 19.76
CA GLU A 15 16.36 -72.80 19.90
C GLU A 15 16.11 -73.17 21.37
N SER A 16 14.86 -73.18 21.84
CA SER A 16 14.31 -74.18 22.79
C SER A 16 12.90 -73.80 23.26
N SER A 17 11.99 -74.74 23.03
CA SER A 17 10.56 -74.78 23.33
C SER A 17 10.28 -75.19 24.78
N ILE A 18 9.24 -74.64 25.43
CA ILE A 18 8.47 -75.33 26.48
C ILE A 18 6.99 -74.93 26.38
N ALA A 19 6.13 -75.95 26.46
CA ALA A 19 4.70 -75.93 26.25
C ALA A 19 3.86 -75.65 27.50
N ALA A 20 2.63 -75.20 27.24
CA ALA A 20 1.35 -75.48 27.90
C ALA A 20 1.22 -75.29 29.43
N SER A 21 0.24 -74.46 29.82
CA SER A 21 -0.86 -74.96 30.68
C SER A 21 -2.06 -74.01 30.65
N ASP A 22 -3.19 -74.67 30.47
CA ASP A 22 -4.58 -74.23 30.50
C ASP A 22 -5.01 -73.99 31.96
N VAL A 23 -5.55 -72.82 32.28
CA VAL A 23 -6.44 -72.62 33.44
C VAL A 23 -7.55 -71.66 33.05
N GLN A 24 -8.72 -72.23 33.04
CA GLN A 24 -10.03 -71.66 32.81
C GLN A 24 -10.47 -70.90 34.08
N ASP A 25 -10.87 -69.65 33.95
CA ASP A 25 -11.79 -69.08 34.95
C ASP A 25 -12.87 -68.20 34.34
N GLN A 26 -14.02 -68.29 35.00
CA GLN A 26 -15.36 -67.94 34.56
C GLN A 26 -15.60 -66.42 34.50
N ASN A 27 -16.44 -66.04 33.52
CA ASN A 27 -17.29 -64.83 33.41
C ASN A 27 -17.80 -64.24 34.77
N PRO A 28 -18.27 -62.96 34.84
CA PRO A 28 -19.14 -62.36 33.83
C PRO A 28 -18.97 -60.87 33.48
N ILE A 29 -19.33 -60.62 32.22
CA ILE A 29 -19.88 -59.41 31.61
C ILE A 29 -20.55 -58.48 32.64
N SER A 30 -19.94 -57.31 32.88
CA SER A 30 -20.62 -56.18 33.51
C SER A 30 -20.96 -55.15 32.44
N SER A 31 -22.24 -55.13 32.10
CA SER A 31 -22.91 -54.10 31.32
C SER A 31 -22.64 -52.73 31.94
N VAL A 32 -21.92 -51.86 31.23
CA VAL A 32 -21.90 -50.42 31.53
C VAL A 32 -22.39 -49.70 30.28
N GLN A 33 -23.62 -49.23 30.45
CA GLN A 33 -24.45 -48.45 29.53
C GLN A 33 -23.69 -47.29 28.86
N PRO A 34 -23.91 -47.02 27.56
CA PRO A 34 -23.42 -45.79 26.95
C PRO A 34 -24.21 -44.61 27.54
N THR A 35 -23.55 -43.81 28.36
CA THR A 35 -24.10 -42.52 28.80
C THR A 35 -24.09 -41.56 27.62
N LEU A 36 -25.29 -41.29 27.11
CA LEU A 36 -25.58 -40.19 26.19
C LEU A 36 -25.03 -38.88 26.79
N PRO A 37 -24.27 -38.05 26.05
CA PRO A 37 -23.91 -36.73 26.55
C PRO A 37 -25.19 -35.91 26.71
N GLN A 38 -25.42 -35.38 27.91
CA GLN A 38 -26.51 -34.45 28.17
C GLN A 38 -26.33 -33.21 27.29
N PRO A 39 -27.41 -32.64 26.72
CA PRO A 39 -27.33 -31.36 26.05
C PRO A 39 -26.90 -30.31 27.07
N THR A 40 -25.72 -29.75 26.88
CA THR A 40 -25.24 -28.58 27.62
C THR A 40 -26.25 -27.45 27.41
N GLN A 41 -26.92 -27.05 28.49
CA GLN A 41 -27.76 -25.87 28.52
C GLN A 41 -26.93 -24.67 28.03
N PRO A 42 -27.46 -23.79 27.16
CA PRO A 42 -26.74 -22.60 26.76
C PRO A 42 -26.51 -21.74 28.01
N VAL A 43 -25.24 -21.44 28.29
CA VAL A 43 -24.86 -20.42 29.27
C VAL A 43 -25.44 -19.11 28.74
N ILE A 44 -26.49 -18.63 29.39
CA ILE A 44 -27.07 -17.33 29.09
C ILE A 44 -26.03 -16.30 29.51
N SER A 45 -25.25 -15.80 28.55
CA SER A 45 -24.41 -14.62 28.77
C SER A 45 -25.32 -13.51 29.26
N THR A 46 -25.13 -13.10 30.51
CA THR A 46 -25.79 -11.91 31.03
C THR A 46 -25.28 -10.73 30.22
N VAL A 47 -26.15 -10.15 29.40
CA VAL A 47 -25.89 -8.89 28.69
C VAL A 47 -25.66 -7.83 29.75
N ILE A 48 -24.41 -7.43 29.94
CA ILE A 48 -24.07 -6.23 30.71
C ILE A 48 -24.49 -5.06 29.83
N THR A 49 -25.64 -4.45 30.14
CA THR A 49 -26.01 -3.17 29.56
C THR A 49 -25.02 -2.12 30.07
N PRO A 50 -24.44 -1.27 29.19
CA PRO A 50 -23.65 -0.15 29.66
C PRO A 50 -24.62 0.85 30.32
N VAL A 51 -24.49 1.03 31.63
CA VAL A 51 -25.12 2.14 32.35
C VAL A 51 -24.46 3.42 31.87
N VAL A 52 -25.12 4.12 30.95
CA VAL A 52 -24.73 5.48 30.55
C VAL A 52 -25.14 6.42 31.68
N PRO A 53 -24.21 7.19 32.29
CA PRO A 53 -24.59 8.18 33.29
C PRO A 53 -25.47 9.28 32.66
N PRO A 54 -26.44 9.84 33.40
CA PRO A 54 -27.30 10.89 32.88
C PRO A 54 -26.46 12.12 32.52
N LEU A 55 -26.60 12.56 31.27
CA LEU A 55 -25.96 13.76 30.74
C LEU A 55 -26.46 14.99 31.53
N ALA A 56 -25.54 15.71 32.16
CA ALA A 56 -25.87 16.96 32.86
C ALA A 56 -26.46 17.99 31.88
N PRO A 57 -27.46 18.80 32.30
CA PRO A 57 -28.01 19.86 31.45
C PRO A 57 -26.92 20.89 31.10
N ILE A 58 -26.79 21.19 29.82
CA ILE A 58 -25.91 22.24 29.33
C ILE A 58 -26.48 23.59 29.80
N PRO A 59 -25.70 24.45 30.47
CA PRO A 59 -26.17 25.76 30.86
C PRO A 59 -26.39 26.63 29.61
N THR A 60 -27.63 27.09 29.43
CA THR A 60 -28.00 28.11 28.45
C THR A 60 -27.24 29.40 28.77
N VAL A 61 -26.27 29.76 27.93
CA VAL A 61 -25.60 31.06 28.00
C VAL A 61 -26.55 32.15 27.50
N PRO A 62 -26.80 33.23 28.26
CA PRO A 62 -27.55 34.37 27.75
C PRO A 62 -26.70 35.12 26.73
N SER A 63 -27.18 35.19 25.49
CA SER A 63 -26.63 36.04 24.44
C SER A 63 -26.96 37.51 24.70
N SER A 64 -26.12 38.23 25.44
CA SER A 64 -26.15 39.70 25.44
C SER A 64 -24.91 40.30 26.09
N LEU A 65 -23.83 40.39 25.31
CA LEU A 65 -22.76 41.36 25.55
C LEU A 65 -22.50 42.12 24.26
N VAL A 66 -23.28 43.20 24.08
CA VAL A 66 -22.99 44.24 23.11
C VAL A 66 -21.69 44.91 23.54
N ARG A 67 -20.58 44.55 22.89
CA ARG A 67 -19.34 45.33 23.00
C ARG A 67 -19.55 46.68 22.32
N PRO A 68 -19.20 47.82 22.94
CA PRO A 68 -19.15 49.07 22.21
C PRO A 68 -18.03 48.99 21.16
N LEU A 69 -18.37 49.28 19.90
CA LEU A 69 -17.39 49.40 18.82
C LEU A 69 -16.43 50.54 19.16
N ALA A 70 -15.13 50.26 19.14
CA ALA A 70 -14.12 51.30 19.12
C ALA A 70 -14.26 52.13 17.81
N PRO A 71 -14.13 53.47 17.84
CA PRO A 71 -14.15 54.27 16.62
C PRO A 71 -12.97 53.90 15.73
N LEU A 72 -13.24 53.62 14.46
CA LEU A 72 -12.21 53.44 13.44
C LEU A 72 -11.49 54.79 13.21
N PRO A 73 -10.16 54.81 13.01
CA PRO A 73 -9.45 56.03 12.66
C PRO A 73 -9.92 56.55 11.30
N ILE A 74 -10.21 57.85 11.23
CA ILE A 74 -10.62 58.56 10.00
C ILE A 74 -9.48 58.43 8.98
N ARG A 75 -9.76 57.75 7.86
CA ARG A 75 -8.84 57.63 6.73
C ARG A 75 -8.77 59.00 6.01
N PRO A 76 -7.59 59.60 5.82
CA PRO A 76 -7.48 60.83 5.03
C PRO A 76 -7.84 60.54 3.55
N PRO A 77 -8.36 61.54 2.81
CA PRO A 77 -8.77 61.35 1.42
C PRO A 77 -7.56 60.98 0.55
N VAL A 78 -7.74 59.93 -0.25
CA VAL A 78 -6.80 59.48 -1.27
C VAL A 78 -6.78 60.51 -2.40
N THR A 79 -5.74 61.33 -2.45
CA THR A 79 -5.40 62.11 -3.64
C THR A 79 -4.87 61.16 -4.69
N ARG A 80 -5.62 60.98 -5.78
CA ARG A 80 -5.18 60.25 -6.98
C ARG A 80 -4.19 61.13 -7.76
N PRO A 81 -2.90 60.78 -7.87
CA PRO A 81 -2.02 61.43 -8.84
C PRO A 81 -2.31 60.90 -10.26
N PRO A 82 -2.20 61.73 -11.31
CA PRO A 82 -2.34 61.30 -12.69
C PRO A 82 -1.09 60.54 -13.19
N VAL A 83 -1.38 59.55 -14.04
CA VAL A 83 -0.55 58.71 -14.92
C VAL A 83 0.85 59.23 -15.28
N PRO A 84 1.86 58.34 -15.35
CA PRO A 84 2.85 58.39 -16.43
C PRO A 84 2.52 57.30 -17.46
N GLN A 85 2.10 57.77 -18.63
CA GLN A 85 2.22 57.07 -19.89
C GLN A 85 3.73 56.82 -20.10
N ASN A 86 4.11 55.56 -20.35
CA ASN A 86 5.30 55.07 -21.08
C ASN A 86 5.85 53.79 -20.44
N GLY A 87 5.90 52.75 -21.26
CA GLY A 87 6.37 51.42 -20.94
C GLY A 87 6.20 50.57 -22.17
N GLU A 88 6.83 51.01 -23.25
CA GLU A 88 7.01 50.31 -24.52
C GLU A 88 7.58 48.93 -24.18
N ALA A 89 6.75 47.89 -24.32
CA ALA A 89 7.26 46.54 -24.37
C ALA A 89 7.87 46.40 -25.76
N ASP A 90 9.20 46.46 -25.83
CA ASP A 90 9.95 45.87 -26.93
C ASP A 90 9.61 44.38 -26.96
N SER A 91 8.52 44.04 -27.65
CA SER A 91 8.39 42.74 -28.28
C SER A 91 9.47 42.72 -29.35
N SER A 92 10.62 42.13 -29.03
CA SER A 92 11.50 41.57 -30.04
C SER A 92 10.76 40.38 -30.67
N ASP A 93 9.74 40.69 -31.47
CA ASP A 93 9.27 39.82 -32.52
C ASP A 93 10.40 39.82 -33.54
N SER A 94 11.20 38.76 -33.50
CA SER A 94 12.10 38.43 -34.59
C SER A 94 11.21 37.89 -35.72
N ASP A 95 10.55 38.80 -36.44
CA ASP A 95 9.93 38.53 -37.73
C ASP A 95 11.03 37.96 -38.64
N SER A 96 11.06 36.65 -38.77
CA SER A 96 11.65 36.04 -39.94
C SER A 96 10.61 36.16 -41.04
N ASP A 97 10.68 37.26 -41.78
CA ASP A 97 10.06 37.39 -43.09
C ASP A 97 10.54 36.22 -43.94
N GLY A 98 9.73 35.16 -43.98
CA GLY A 98 9.80 34.17 -45.03
C GLY A 98 9.23 34.83 -46.27
N ASP A 99 10.12 35.38 -47.09
CA ASP A 99 9.82 35.72 -48.47
C ASP A 99 9.24 34.47 -49.17
N ASP A 100 7.92 34.31 -49.17
CA ASP A 100 7.22 33.49 -50.17
C ASP A 100 7.24 34.27 -51.49
N ALA A 101 8.46 34.52 -51.98
CA ALA A 101 8.72 34.84 -53.35
C ALA A 101 8.67 33.52 -54.12
N ASP A 102 7.58 33.35 -54.86
CA ASP A 102 7.42 32.45 -56.00
C ASP A 102 8.75 32.22 -56.75
N THR A 103 9.53 31.25 -56.30
CA THR A 103 10.78 30.84 -56.94
C THR A 103 10.69 29.37 -57.28
N ARG A 104 9.86 29.13 -58.30
CA ARG A 104 10.05 28.18 -59.38
C ARG A 104 11.41 27.43 -59.29
N ILE A 105 11.33 26.15 -58.94
CA ILE A 105 12.22 25.04 -59.36
C ILE A 105 13.69 25.45 -59.55
N ASN A 106 14.49 25.32 -58.50
CA ASN A 106 15.86 24.85 -58.64
C ASN A 106 16.21 23.97 -57.44
N LYS A 107 15.96 22.66 -57.60
CA LYS A 107 16.48 21.59 -56.75
C LYS A 107 17.99 21.50 -56.98
N GLY A 108 18.72 22.51 -56.52
CA GLY A 108 20.14 22.43 -56.30
C GLY A 108 20.34 21.52 -55.10
N THR A 109 20.74 20.29 -55.35
CA THR A 109 21.32 19.36 -54.38
C THR A 109 22.66 19.92 -53.91
N GLY A 110 22.64 21.08 -53.24
CA GLY A 110 23.72 21.51 -52.39
C GLY A 110 23.50 20.80 -51.06
N GLU A 111 24.27 19.76 -50.80
CA GLU A 111 24.50 19.32 -49.42
C GLU A 111 25.01 20.55 -48.68
N TYR A 112 24.11 21.22 -47.96
CA TYR A 112 24.53 22.23 -47.00
C TYR A 112 25.20 21.44 -45.89
N GLU A 113 26.54 21.38 -45.92
CA GLU A 113 27.35 20.87 -44.82
C GLU A 113 27.12 21.80 -43.62
N ILE A 114 26.02 21.54 -42.91
CA ILE A 114 25.73 22.21 -41.64
C ILE A 114 26.91 21.86 -40.73
N SER A 115 27.76 22.86 -40.48
CA SER A 115 28.88 22.76 -39.54
C SER A 115 28.41 22.06 -38.26
N GLU A 116 29.21 21.14 -37.73
CA GLU A 116 28.85 20.36 -36.53
C GLU A 116 28.41 21.26 -35.36
N GLU A 117 28.97 22.47 -35.28
CA GLU A 117 28.60 23.49 -34.31
C GLU A 117 27.14 23.99 -34.49
N SER A 118 26.69 24.17 -35.73
CA SER A 118 25.31 24.56 -36.05
C SER A 118 24.31 23.45 -35.77
N LYS A 119 24.68 22.18 -36.02
CA LYS A 119 23.86 21.01 -35.63
C LYS A 119 23.67 20.96 -34.12
N LEU A 120 24.75 21.13 -33.35
CA LEU A 120 24.69 21.15 -31.88
C LEU A 120 23.89 22.35 -31.34
N ALA A 121 23.98 23.51 -31.99
CA ALA A 121 23.17 24.67 -31.60
C ALA A 121 21.67 24.42 -31.83
N ARG A 122 21.32 23.87 -32.99
CA ARG A 122 19.94 23.51 -33.32
C ARG A 122 19.38 22.42 -32.41
N GLU A 123 20.16 21.39 -32.11
CA GLU A 123 19.77 20.33 -31.17
C GLU A 123 19.49 20.89 -29.76
N ARG A 124 20.35 21.79 -29.27
CA ARG A 124 20.12 22.46 -27.98
C ARG A 124 18.83 23.28 -27.99
N GLN A 125 18.58 24.03 -29.07
CA GLN A 125 17.35 24.81 -29.22
C GLN A 125 16.10 23.90 -29.26
N GLU A 126 16.13 22.84 -30.07
CA GLU A 126 15.05 21.87 -30.18
C GLU A 126 14.78 21.19 -28.82
N LYS A 127 15.82 20.82 -28.07
CA LYS A 127 15.67 20.27 -26.71
C LYS A 127 15.01 21.26 -25.75
N VAL A 128 15.41 22.53 -25.77
CA VAL A 128 14.80 23.56 -24.90
C VAL A 128 13.32 23.75 -25.25
N VAL A 129 12.97 23.72 -26.53
CA VAL A 129 11.58 23.80 -26.99
C VAL A 129 10.78 22.58 -26.54
N GLN A 130 11.35 21.37 -26.66
CA GLN A 130 10.71 20.14 -26.18
C GLN A 130 10.48 20.17 -24.66
N ASP A 131 11.48 20.58 -23.87
CA ASP A 131 11.35 20.70 -22.41
C ASP A 131 10.27 21.72 -22.03
N LEU A 132 10.16 22.83 -22.76
CA LEU A 132 9.11 23.83 -22.56
C LEU A 132 7.73 23.25 -22.88
N MET A 133 7.59 22.53 -23.99
CA MET A 133 6.34 21.87 -24.36
C MET A 133 5.93 20.81 -23.32
N MET A 134 6.87 20.01 -22.82
CA MET A 134 6.62 19.02 -21.77
C MET A 134 6.17 19.68 -20.46
N LYS A 135 6.86 20.75 -20.04
CA LYS A 135 6.47 21.52 -18.84
C LYS A 135 5.08 22.14 -19.00
N ARG A 136 4.77 22.67 -20.18
CA ARG A 136 3.44 23.23 -20.48
C ARG A 136 2.35 22.17 -20.39
N ARG A 137 2.59 20.97 -20.96
CA ARG A 137 1.67 19.82 -20.82
C ARG A 137 1.50 19.43 -19.37
N GLY A 138 2.58 19.24 -18.62
CA GLY A 138 2.53 18.90 -17.20
C GLY A 138 1.78 19.93 -16.35
N ALA A 139 1.94 21.22 -16.63
CA ALA A 139 1.19 22.27 -15.94
C ALA A 139 -0.30 22.30 -16.28
N ALA A 140 -0.68 21.89 -17.50
CA ALA A 140 -2.07 21.77 -17.91
C ALA A 140 -2.76 20.51 -17.33
N LEU A 141 -2.00 19.47 -16.99
CA LEU A 141 -2.55 18.25 -16.39
C LEU A 141 -3.06 18.50 -14.97
N ALA A 142 -4.32 18.12 -14.75
CA ALA A 142 -4.95 18.16 -13.45
C ALA A 142 -4.41 17.02 -12.57
N VAL A 143 -3.55 17.39 -11.63
CA VAL A 143 -2.98 16.47 -10.62
C VAL A 143 -3.59 16.78 -9.25
N PRO A 144 -3.81 15.77 -8.37
CA PRO A 144 -4.32 16.00 -7.02
C PRO A 144 -3.52 17.06 -6.25
N THR A 145 -4.22 17.89 -5.49
CA THR A 145 -3.62 18.93 -4.66
C THR A 145 -3.26 18.46 -3.26
N ASN A 146 -3.79 17.32 -2.83
CA ASN A 146 -3.51 16.71 -1.53
C ASN A 146 -2.26 15.81 -1.58
N ASP A 147 -1.28 16.06 -0.72
CA ASP A 147 -0.05 15.26 -0.63
C ASP A 147 -0.29 13.74 -0.49
N MET A 148 -1.29 13.33 0.29
CA MET A 148 -1.59 11.91 0.51
C MET A 148 -1.99 11.23 -0.80
N ALA A 149 -2.81 11.91 -1.60
CA ALA A 149 -3.24 11.42 -2.91
C ALA A 149 -2.07 11.40 -3.91
N VAL A 150 -1.18 12.40 -3.86
CA VAL A 150 0.04 12.44 -4.68
C VAL A 150 0.97 11.28 -4.33
N ARG A 151 1.20 11.03 -3.03
CA ARG A 151 2.03 9.92 -2.54
C ARG A 151 1.43 8.56 -2.90
N ALA A 152 0.11 8.43 -2.82
CA ALA A 152 -0.58 7.24 -3.28
C ALA A 152 -0.34 7.02 -4.77
N ARG A 153 -0.59 8.02 -5.63
CA ARG A 153 -0.37 7.90 -7.08
C ARG A 153 1.07 7.54 -7.43
N LEU A 154 2.06 8.17 -6.79
CA LEU A 154 3.47 7.84 -6.99
C LEU A 154 3.78 6.39 -6.61
N ARG A 155 3.21 5.89 -5.50
CA ARG A 155 3.34 4.49 -5.10
C ARG A 155 2.78 3.52 -6.14
N HIS A 156 1.59 3.81 -6.67
CA HIS A 156 0.96 2.97 -7.69
C HIS A 156 1.74 2.96 -9.00
N LEU A 157 2.35 4.08 -9.37
CA LEU A 157 3.24 4.18 -10.53
C LEU A 157 4.61 3.48 -10.32
N GLY A 158 4.86 2.94 -9.12
CA GLY A 158 6.16 2.33 -8.78
C GLY A 158 7.29 3.35 -8.59
N GLU A 159 6.95 4.64 -8.51
CA GLU A 159 7.91 5.73 -8.39
C GLU A 159 8.23 6.02 -6.91
N PRO A 160 9.46 6.47 -6.60
CA PRO A 160 9.82 6.85 -5.23
C PRO A 160 8.81 7.85 -4.65
N ILE A 161 8.29 7.57 -3.46
CA ILE A 161 7.19 8.38 -2.87
C ILE A 161 7.68 9.77 -2.48
N THR A 162 8.82 9.84 -1.79
CA THR A 162 9.42 11.10 -1.33
C THR A 162 10.92 11.07 -1.58
N LEU A 163 11.44 12.06 -2.30
CA LEU A 163 12.88 12.26 -2.47
C LEU A 163 13.45 13.12 -1.34
N PHE A 164 14.77 13.03 -1.09
CA PHE A 164 15.42 13.82 -0.04
C PHE A 164 15.34 15.32 -0.37
N GLY A 165 14.92 16.12 0.59
CA GLY A 165 14.74 17.58 0.42
C GLY A 165 13.51 17.99 -0.38
N GLU A 166 12.70 17.04 -0.87
CA GLU A 166 11.50 17.31 -1.66
C GLU A 166 10.33 17.77 -0.79
N ARG A 167 9.76 18.93 -1.12
CA ARG A 167 8.50 19.42 -0.50
C ARG A 167 7.26 18.95 -1.27
N GLU A 168 6.07 19.08 -0.67
CA GLU A 168 4.78 18.69 -1.27
C GLU A 168 4.57 19.29 -2.69
N MET A 169 4.94 20.56 -2.87
CA MET A 169 4.83 21.23 -4.18
C MET A 169 5.74 20.61 -5.24
N GLU A 170 7.00 20.33 -4.88
CA GLU A 170 8.01 19.72 -5.75
C GLU A 170 7.62 18.27 -6.08
N ARG A 171 7.04 17.55 -5.11
CA ARG A 171 6.47 16.22 -5.30
C ARG A 171 5.32 16.21 -6.30
N ARG A 172 4.43 17.20 -6.19
CA ARG A 172 3.33 17.38 -7.14
C ARG A 172 3.84 17.76 -8.54
N ASP A 173 4.89 18.58 -8.63
CA ASP A 173 5.56 18.89 -9.91
C ASP A 173 6.21 17.67 -10.53
N ARG A 174 6.83 16.81 -9.72
CA ARG A 174 7.37 15.54 -10.19
C ARG A 174 6.28 14.62 -10.71
N LEU A 175 5.17 14.48 -9.98
CA LEU A 175 4.01 13.72 -10.45
C LEU A 175 3.49 14.30 -11.78
N ARG A 176 3.34 15.62 -11.91
CA ARG A 176 2.97 16.28 -13.19
C ARG A 176 3.92 15.90 -14.34
N MET A 177 5.22 15.92 -14.08
CA MET A 177 6.23 15.59 -15.08
C MET A 177 6.14 14.13 -15.53
N ILE A 178 5.92 13.21 -14.59
CA ILE A 178 5.78 11.77 -14.87
C ILE A 178 4.51 11.53 -15.70
N MET A 179 3.38 12.15 -15.31
CA MET A 179 2.12 12.03 -16.06
C MET A 179 2.26 12.60 -17.47
N ALA A 180 2.91 13.76 -17.64
CA ALA A 180 3.13 14.37 -18.96
C ALA A 180 4.02 13.53 -19.89
N LYS A 181 4.97 12.78 -19.33
CA LYS A 181 5.79 11.83 -20.10
C LYS A 181 4.96 10.63 -20.55
N LEU A 182 4.20 10.03 -19.63
CA LEU A 182 3.32 8.91 -19.94
C LEU A 182 2.22 9.26 -20.95
N ASP A 183 1.76 10.52 -20.95
CA ASP A 183 0.84 11.06 -21.95
C ASP A 183 1.48 11.16 -23.33
N ALA A 184 2.72 11.65 -23.40
CA ALA A 184 3.47 11.73 -24.66
C ALA A 184 3.68 10.33 -25.27
N ASP A 185 3.85 9.31 -24.43
CA ASP A 185 4.01 7.91 -24.83
C ASP A 185 2.66 7.21 -25.10
N GLY A 186 1.52 7.85 -24.85
CA GLY A 186 0.18 7.27 -25.01
C GLY A 186 -0.12 6.11 -24.07
N GLN A 187 0.64 5.98 -22.98
CA GLN A 187 0.52 4.92 -21.98
C GLN A 187 -0.30 5.35 -20.77
N LEU A 188 -0.47 6.66 -20.55
CA LEU A 188 -1.15 7.17 -19.36
C LEU A 188 -2.57 6.61 -19.24
N GLU A 189 -3.38 6.71 -20.29
CA GLU A 189 -4.78 6.27 -20.28
C GLU A 189 -4.90 4.77 -19.95
N LYS A 190 -3.98 3.95 -20.46
CA LYS A 190 -3.98 2.50 -20.22
C LYS A 190 -3.62 2.18 -18.77
N LEU A 191 -2.64 2.90 -18.21
CA LEU A 191 -2.24 2.73 -16.82
C LEU A 191 -3.30 3.26 -15.85
N MET A 192 -3.94 4.39 -16.17
CA MET A 192 -5.02 4.94 -15.36
C MET A 192 -6.24 4.03 -15.36
N LYS A 193 -6.61 3.46 -16.52
CA LYS A 193 -7.70 2.48 -16.58
C LYS A 193 -7.38 1.21 -15.82
N ALA A 194 -6.16 0.68 -15.95
CA ALA A 194 -5.73 -0.48 -15.18
C ALA A 194 -5.73 -0.20 -13.66
N LEU A 195 -5.36 1.01 -13.26
CA LEU A 195 -5.40 1.46 -11.87
C LEU A 195 -6.85 1.53 -11.35
N GLU A 196 -7.77 2.09 -12.13
CA GLU A 196 -9.19 2.14 -11.77
C GLU A 196 -9.81 0.75 -11.66
N ASP A 197 -9.44 -0.19 -12.55
CA ASP A 197 -9.90 -1.58 -12.50
C ASP A 197 -9.34 -2.34 -11.27
N GLU A 198 -8.08 -2.11 -10.89
CA GLU A 198 -7.47 -2.72 -9.70
C GLU A 198 -8.02 -2.11 -8.40
N GLU A 199 -8.20 -0.79 -8.37
CA GLU A 199 -8.83 -0.11 -7.24
C GLU A 199 -10.29 -0.55 -7.10
N ALA A 200 -11.05 -0.68 -8.20
CA ALA A 200 -12.41 -1.21 -8.16
C ALA A 200 -12.48 -2.69 -7.75
N ALA A 201 -11.48 -3.51 -8.08
CA ALA A 201 -11.41 -4.91 -7.65
C ALA A 201 -11.07 -5.05 -6.15
N THR A 202 -10.31 -4.11 -5.60
CA THR A 202 -9.93 -4.08 -4.17
C THR A 202 -10.91 -3.32 -3.30
N SER A 203 -11.61 -2.33 -3.86
CA SER A 203 -12.66 -1.53 -3.23
C SER A 203 -14.08 -2.03 -3.54
N ALA A 204 -14.22 -3.09 -4.36
CA ALA A 204 -15.43 -3.88 -4.35
C ALA A 204 -15.74 -4.15 -2.88
N PRO A 205 -16.95 -3.85 -2.39
CA PRO A 205 -17.27 -4.10 -1.00
C PRO A 205 -16.97 -5.57 -0.80
N LYS A 206 -15.91 -5.87 -0.05
CA LYS A 206 -15.88 -7.09 0.73
C LYS A 206 -17.15 -6.97 1.53
N ASP A 207 -18.17 -7.65 1.03
CA ASP A 207 -19.45 -7.82 1.68
C ASP A 207 -19.09 -7.98 3.15
N GLU A 208 -19.61 -7.07 3.98
CA GLU A 208 -19.43 -7.03 5.43
C GLU A 208 -20.08 -8.29 6.01
N THR A 209 -19.54 -9.44 5.62
CA THR A 209 -19.72 -10.73 6.21
C THR A 209 -18.91 -10.64 7.49
N GLU A 210 -19.62 -10.17 8.51
CA GLU A 210 -19.36 -10.55 9.89
C GLU A 210 -18.82 -11.99 9.91
N ASP A 211 -17.57 -12.17 10.39
CA ASP A 211 -16.87 -13.44 10.63
C ASP A 211 -15.77 -13.94 9.66
N ASP A 212 -14.91 -13.05 9.15
CA ASP A 212 -13.49 -13.44 8.91
C ASP A 212 -12.72 -13.49 10.25
N GLN A 213 -13.26 -14.17 11.25
CA GLN A 213 -12.48 -14.57 12.41
C GLN A 213 -11.54 -15.66 11.93
N GLU A 214 -10.27 -15.33 11.73
CA GLU A 214 -9.22 -16.30 11.39
C GLU A 214 -9.13 -17.33 12.52
N TYR A 215 -9.87 -18.44 12.36
CA TYR A 215 -9.87 -19.53 13.32
C TYR A 215 -8.54 -20.26 13.24
N PRO A 216 -7.87 -20.52 14.38
CA PRO A 216 -6.66 -21.33 14.39
C PRO A 216 -6.93 -22.72 13.80
N PHE A 217 -6.32 -23.01 12.65
CA PHE A 217 -6.41 -24.31 12.01
C PHE A 217 -5.39 -25.27 12.63
N TYR A 218 -5.88 -26.37 13.19
CA TYR A 218 -5.04 -27.42 13.77
C TYR A 218 -4.89 -28.59 12.79
N THR A 219 -3.66 -29.08 12.66
CA THR A 219 -3.35 -30.29 11.91
C THR A 219 -2.82 -31.39 12.83
N GLU A 220 -3.09 -32.63 12.44
CA GLU A 220 -2.56 -33.79 13.15
C GLU A 220 -1.04 -33.87 13.00
N GLY A 221 -0.34 -34.11 14.12
CA GLY A 221 1.11 -34.26 14.14
C GLY A 221 1.57 -35.72 13.99
N SER A 222 2.88 -35.92 13.80
CA SER A 222 3.47 -37.27 13.75
C SER A 222 3.42 -37.98 15.11
N LYS A 223 3.47 -39.33 15.11
CA LYS A 223 3.48 -40.14 16.35
C LYS A 223 4.69 -39.82 17.25
N SER A 224 5.85 -39.52 16.65
CA SER A 224 7.04 -39.09 17.40
C SER A 224 6.81 -37.78 18.16
N LEU A 225 6.09 -36.83 17.56
CA LEU A 225 5.74 -35.56 18.20
C LEU A 225 4.77 -35.76 19.37
N LEU A 226 3.82 -36.69 19.22
CA LEU A 226 2.91 -37.05 20.32
C LEU A 226 3.66 -37.63 21.52
N ASN A 227 4.56 -38.60 21.30
CA ASN A 227 5.35 -39.20 22.36
C ASN A 227 6.23 -38.15 23.07
N ALA A 228 6.91 -37.30 22.31
CA ALA A 228 7.70 -36.21 22.88
C ALA A 228 6.85 -35.24 23.72
N ARG A 229 5.64 -34.88 23.27
CA ARG A 229 4.71 -34.04 24.03
C ARG A 229 4.27 -34.70 25.34
N ILE A 230 4.06 -36.02 25.34
CA ILE A 230 3.73 -36.79 26.56
C ILE A 230 4.91 -36.72 27.55
N ASP A 231 6.14 -36.89 27.08
CA ASP A 231 7.32 -36.85 27.95
C ASP A 231 7.56 -35.45 28.53
N ILE A 232 7.38 -34.40 27.72
CA ILE A 232 7.41 -33.01 28.17
C ILE A 232 6.32 -32.73 29.21
N ALA A 233 5.10 -33.24 28.99
CA ALA A 233 4.00 -33.09 29.94
C ALA A 233 4.32 -33.77 31.28
N LYS A 234 4.78 -35.02 31.25
CA LYS A 234 5.18 -35.77 32.47
C LYS A 234 6.26 -35.03 33.25
N TYR A 235 7.29 -34.53 32.55
CA TYR A 235 8.38 -33.78 33.16
C TYR A 235 7.91 -32.43 33.76
N SER A 236 7.10 -31.68 33.01
CA SER A 236 6.70 -30.32 33.40
C SER A 236 5.65 -30.31 34.51
N LEU A 237 4.68 -31.22 34.49
CA LEU A 237 3.60 -31.29 35.50
C LEU A 237 4.13 -31.54 36.90
N VAL A 238 5.04 -32.50 37.08
CA VAL A 238 5.65 -32.80 38.39
C VAL A 238 6.40 -31.59 38.94
N ARG A 239 7.19 -30.91 38.10
CA ARG A 239 7.94 -29.72 38.51
C ARG A 239 7.04 -28.53 38.80
N ALA A 240 5.97 -28.35 38.04
CA ALA A 240 4.99 -27.31 38.30
C ALA A 240 4.32 -27.52 39.67
N ALA A 241 3.98 -28.78 40.01
CA ALA A 241 3.43 -29.13 41.32
C ALA A 241 4.43 -28.81 42.46
N MET A 242 5.70 -29.20 42.31
CA MET A 242 6.75 -28.87 43.29
C MET A 242 6.93 -27.35 43.46
N ARG A 243 6.78 -26.57 42.38
CA ARG A 243 6.87 -25.10 42.45
C ARG A 243 5.72 -24.48 43.20
N ILE A 244 4.49 -25.00 43.04
CA ILE A 244 3.30 -24.51 43.75
C ILE A 244 3.39 -24.81 45.25
N GLN A 245 4.08 -25.89 45.64
CA GLN A 245 4.26 -26.29 47.04
C GLN A 245 5.33 -25.48 47.80
N ARG A 246 6.13 -24.65 47.11
CA ARG A 246 7.16 -23.79 47.72
C ARG A 246 6.59 -22.44 48.12
#